data_AF-A0A3S8UK34-F1
#
_entry.id   AF-A0A3S8UK34-F1
#
_cell.length_a   1.000
_cell.length_b   1.000
_cell.length_c   1.000
_cell.angle_alpha   90.00
_cell.angle_beta   90.00
_cell.angle_gamma   90.00
#
_symmetry.space_group_name_H-M   'P 1'
#
loop_
_entity.id
_entity.type
_entity.pdbx_description
1 polymer ?
#
loop_
_entity_poly.entity_id
_entity_poly.type
_entity_poly.pdbx_seq_one_letter_code
_entity_poly.pdbx_strand_id
1 'polypeptide(L)'
;MAVRTASDYHAQLRSLLPPGPAWELEFNPGLDQLLQRGGMVLAAEDLRAADLLAESNPDMVRELVPDWERVMQLPDPCMGESPKFEDRQLAVRRRLVEVGGQSPAYFVELAIAQGYPNAKVIEHRAPRFGRSRFGSARFGTWAAQFMWTLDTGPRRRIGRRFGAAYFGETFGGSPSGALECLLRRSAPAHALEFIKYGD
;
A
#
# COMPACT_ATOMS: atom_id res chain seq x y z
N MET A 1 -13.24 -14.90 -8.78
CA MET A 1 -13.23 -16.31 -9.21
C MET A 1 -13.85 -17.13 -8.09
N ALA A 2 -14.81 -18.02 -8.36
CA ALA A 2 -15.39 -18.86 -7.32
C ALA A 2 -14.48 -20.07 -7.11
N VAL A 3 -13.83 -20.14 -5.94
CA VAL A 3 -12.95 -21.27 -5.57
C VAL A 3 -13.79 -22.53 -5.42
N ARG A 4 -13.37 -23.61 -6.07
CA ARG A 4 -14.04 -24.91 -6.03
C ARG A 4 -13.48 -25.79 -4.93
N THR A 5 -14.37 -26.54 -4.29
CA THR A 5 -14.00 -27.45 -3.21
C THR A 5 -13.54 -28.80 -3.76
N ALA A 6 -12.89 -29.62 -2.93
CA ALA A 6 -12.48 -30.97 -3.32
C ALA A 6 -13.66 -31.85 -3.75
N SER A 7 -14.84 -31.67 -3.14
CA SER A 7 -16.06 -32.38 -3.55
C SER A 7 -16.58 -31.93 -4.91
N ASP A 8 -16.47 -30.63 -5.24
CA ASP A 8 -16.87 -30.12 -6.55
C ASP A 8 -16.00 -30.72 -7.65
N TYR A 9 -14.68 -30.77 -7.42
CA TYR A 9 -13.75 -31.41 -8.36
C TYR A 9 -13.91 -32.92 -8.43
N HIS A 10 -14.17 -33.61 -7.31
CA HIS A 10 -14.45 -35.05 -7.33
C HIS A 10 -15.71 -35.37 -8.15
N ALA A 11 -16.79 -34.62 -7.96
CA ALA A 11 -18.01 -34.77 -8.75
C ALA A 11 -17.77 -34.48 -10.23
N GLN A 12 -16.98 -33.46 -10.56
CA GLN A 12 -16.60 -33.13 -11.93
C GLN A 12 -15.72 -34.21 -12.58
N LEU A 13 -14.72 -34.73 -11.86
CA LEU A 13 -13.86 -35.80 -12.36
C LEU A 13 -14.65 -37.07 -12.64
N ARG A 14 -15.62 -37.40 -11.78
CA ARG A 14 -16.52 -38.53 -11.96
C ARG A 14 -17.45 -38.37 -13.16
N SER A 15 -17.91 -37.15 -13.46
CA SER A 15 -18.76 -36.88 -14.63
C SER A 15 -17.99 -36.86 -15.95
N LEU A 16 -16.67 -36.64 -15.91
CA LEU A 16 -15.78 -36.64 -17.07
C LEU A 16 -15.21 -38.03 -17.40
N LEU A 17 -15.52 -39.07 -16.62
CA LEU A 17 -15.10 -40.43 -16.93
C LEU A 17 -15.70 -40.90 -18.26
N PRO A 18 -14.92 -41.56 -19.12
CA PRO A 18 -15.46 -42.20 -20.32
C PRO A 18 -16.44 -43.32 -19.95
N PRO A 19 -17.42 -43.63 -20.82
CA PRO A 19 -18.24 -44.82 -20.63
C PRO A 19 -17.41 -46.11 -20.79
N GLY A 20 -17.79 -47.17 -20.07
CA GLY A 20 -17.27 -48.54 -20.23
C GLY A 20 -16.67 -49.16 -18.97
N PRO A 21 -16.44 -50.49 -18.98
CA PRO A 21 -16.13 -51.29 -17.79
C PRO A 21 -14.79 -50.93 -17.12
N ALA A 22 -13.86 -50.31 -17.86
CA ALA A 22 -12.60 -49.83 -17.32
C ALA A 22 -12.77 -48.63 -16.36
N TRP A 23 -13.87 -47.89 -16.47
CA TRP A 23 -14.14 -46.67 -15.69
C TRP A 23 -15.34 -46.81 -14.75
N GLU A 24 -16.01 -47.96 -14.81
CA GLU A 24 -17.09 -48.30 -13.89
C GLU A 24 -16.52 -48.68 -12.52
N LEU A 25 -17.08 -48.04 -11.49
CA LEU A 25 -16.58 -48.13 -10.12
C LEU A 25 -16.87 -49.48 -9.46
N GLU A 26 -17.88 -50.20 -9.94
CA GLU A 26 -18.17 -51.56 -9.51
C GLU A 26 -17.03 -52.52 -9.90
N PHE A 27 -16.44 -52.32 -11.08
CA PHE A 27 -15.33 -53.13 -11.58
C PHE A 27 -13.96 -52.63 -11.10
N ASN A 28 -13.85 -51.36 -10.69
CA ASN A 28 -12.61 -50.73 -10.24
C ASN A 28 -12.80 -49.95 -8.93
N PRO A 29 -12.84 -50.62 -7.77
CA PRO A 29 -13.17 -49.96 -6.49
C PRO A 29 -12.14 -48.92 -6.05
N GLY A 30 -10.88 -49.01 -6.50
CA GLY A 30 -9.83 -48.02 -6.20
C GLY A 30 -9.94 -46.72 -7.02
N LEU A 31 -10.73 -46.72 -8.09
CA LEU A 31 -10.85 -45.56 -8.98
C LEU A 31 -11.51 -44.38 -8.27
N ASP A 32 -12.56 -44.59 -7.47
CA ASP A 32 -13.23 -43.49 -6.76
C ASP A 32 -12.29 -42.81 -5.75
N GLN A 33 -11.48 -43.60 -5.04
CA GLN A 33 -10.46 -43.06 -4.13
C GLN A 33 -9.41 -42.24 -4.88
N LEU A 34 -8.98 -42.70 -6.05
CA LEU A 34 -8.04 -41.96 -6.90
C LEU A 34 -8.63 -40.62 -7.35
N LEU A 35 -9.90 -40.61 -7.80
CA LEU A 35 -10.59 -39.38 -8.19
C LEU A 35 -10.77 -38.44 -7.00
N GLN A 36 -11.04 -38.97 -5.82
CA GLN A 36 -11.16 -38.16 -4.60
C GLN A 36 -9.83 -37.48 -4.26
N ARG A 37 -8.70 -38.21 -4.34
CA ARG A 37 -7.36 -37.64 -4.17
C ARG A 37 -7.04 -36.61 -5.26
N GLY A 38 -7.40 -36.89 -6.50
CA GLY A 38 -7.28 -35.94 -7.61
C GLY A 38 -8.04 -34.65 -7.35
N GLY A 39 -9.28 -34.75 -6.84
CA GLY A 39 -10.09 -33.60 -6.47
C GLY A 39 -9.46 -32.76 -5.35
N MET A 40 -8.79 -33.38 -4.37
CA MET A 40 -8.05 -32.66 -3.33
C MET A 40 -6.88 -31.85 -3.90
N VAL A 41 -6.11 -32.43 -4.81
CA VAL A 41 -4.98 -31.74 -5.47
C VAL A 41 -5.49 -30.56 -6.29
N LEU A 42 -6.53 -30.76 -7.11
CA LEU A 42 -7.12 -29.70 -7.92
C LEU A 42 -7.70 -28.55 -7.07
N ALA A 43 -8.34 -28.87 -5.94
CA ALA A 43 -8.84 -27.85 -5.01
C ALA A 43 -7.69 -27.03 -4.38
N ALA A 44 -6.57 -27.67 -4.06
CA ALA A 44 -5.39 -26.98 -3.54
C ALA A 44 -4.77 -26.05 -4.60
N GLU A 45 -4.68 -26.49 -5.85
CA GLU A 45 -4.20 -25.66 -6.96
C GLU A 45 -5.15 -24.49 -7.28
N ASP A 46 -6.48 -24.71 -7.23
CA ASP A 46 -7.46 -23.65 -7.45
C ASP A 46 -7.40 -22.57 -6.35
N LEU A 47 -7.17 -22.99 -5.10
CA LEU A 47 -6.86 -22.06 -4.00
C LEU A 47 -5.60 -21.25 -4.26
N ARG A 48 -4.49 -21.87 -4.66
CA ARG A 48 -3.25 -21.16 -4.99
C ARG A 48 -3.40 -20.23 -6.19
N ALA A 49 -4.22 -20.59 -7.17
CA ALA A 49 -4.54 -19.73 -8.31
C ALA A 49 -5.36 -18.50 -7.86
N ALA A 50 -6.32 -18.69 -6.94
CA ALA A 50 -7.08 -17.59 -6.35
C ALA A 50 -6.19 -16.66 -5.50
N ASP A 51 -5.27 -17.22 -4.71
CA ASP A 51 -4.27 -16.46 -3.95
C ASP A 51 -3.39 -15.65 -4.90
N LEU A 52 -2.87 -16.26 -5.98
CA LEU A 52 -2.06 -15.57 -6.99
C LEU A 52 -2.81 -14.39 -7.63
N LEU A 53 -4.11 -14.55 -7.91
CA LEU A 53 -4.94 -13.45 -8.38
C LEU A 53 -5.09 -12.34 -7.33
N ALA A 54 -5.23 -12.68 -6.04
CA ALA A 54 -5.27 -11.69 -4.97
C ALA A 54 -3.94 -10.94 -4.84
N GLU A 55 -2.80 -11.63 -5.02
CA GLU A 55 -1.45 -11.07 -5.00
C GLU A 55 -1.19 -10.09 -6.17
N SER A 56 -1.99 -10.14 -7.23
CA SER A 56 -1.94 -9.15 -8.32
C SER A 56 -2.50 -7.77 -7.94
N ASN A 57 -3.26 -7.68 -6.84
CA ASN A 57 -3.73 -6.42 -6.30
C ASN A 57 -2.76 -5.91 -5.22
N PRO A 58 -2.13 -4.72 -5.38
CA PRO A 58 -1.21 -4.17 -4.38
C PRO A 58 -1.85 -3.93 -3.01
N ASP A 59 -3.18 -3.79 -2.93
CA ASP A 59 -3.89 -3.64 -1.66
C ASP A 59 -3.99 -4.96 -0.87
N MET A 60 -3.83 -6.10 -1.55
CA MET A 60 -3.99 -7.44 -0.96
C MET A 60 -2.72 -8.31 -1.04
N VAL A 61 -1.69 -7.85 -1.75
CA VAL A 61 -0.40 -8.56 -1.90
C VAL A 61 0.24 -8.86 -0.55
N ARG A 62 0.74 -10.09 -0.40
CA ARG A 62 1.50 -10.51 0.78
C ARG A 62 2.77 -11.27 0.44
N GLU A 63 2.65 -12.36 -0.28
CA GLU A 63 3.79 -13.20 -0.67
C GLU A 63 4.66 -12.52 -1.73
N LEU A 64 4.05 -11.83 -2.71
CA LEU A 64 4.76 -11.26 -3.86
C LEU A 64 5.28 -9.83 -3.65
N VAL A 65 5.24 -9.29 -2.42
CA VAL A 65 5.76 -7.95 -2.11
C VAL A 65 7.19 -7.72 -2.65
N PRO A 66 8.15 -8.66 -2.51
CA PRO A 66 9.50 -8.47 -3.05
C PRO A 66 9.55 -8.32 -4.58
N ASP A 67 8.66 -9.00 -5.31
CA ASP A 67 8.59 -8.91 -6.77
C ASP A 67 8.03 -7.56 -7.22
N TRP A 68 6.99 -7.08 -6.53
CA TRP A 68 6.47 -5.74 -6.74
C TRP A 68 7.52 -4.67 -6.49
N GLU A 69 8.27 -4.79 -5.40
CA GLU A 69 9.34 -3.86 -5.07
C GLU A 69 10.43 -3.83 -6.14
N ARG A 70 10.84 -5.01 -6.64
CA ARG A 70 11.81 -5.13 -7.74
C ARG A 70 11.34 -4.41 -9.00
N VAL A 71 10.07 -4.56 -9.38
CA VAL A 71 9.50 -3.89 -10.57
C VAL A 71 9.39 -2.37 -10.35
N MET A 72 9.06 -1.95 -9.14
CA MET A 72 8.80 -0.55 -8.78
C MET A 72 10.03 0.23 -8.33
N GLN A 73 11.20 -0.41 -8.29
CA GLN A 73 12.45 0.15 -7.77
C GLN A 73 12.33 0.60 -6.31
N LEU A 74 11.71 -0.24 -5.49
CA LEU A 74 11.65 -0.13 -4.03
C LEU A 74 12.68 -1.09 -3.40
N PRO A 75 13.12 -0.88 -2.15
CA PRO A 75 12.62 0.06 -1.14
C PRO A 75 12.98 1.52 -1.42
N ASP A 76 12.07 2.41 -1.05
CA ASP A 76 12.28 3.85 -1.16
C ASP A 76 13.40 4.29 -0.19
N PRO A 77 14.44 5.02 -0.65
CA PRO A 77 15.49 5.56 0.23
C PRO A 77 14.94 6.34 1.43
N CYS A 78 13.76 6.96 1.29
CA CYS A 78 13.11 7.71 2.36
C CYS A 78 12.60 6.83 3.52
N MET A 79 12.46 5.51 3.34
CA MET A 79 11.87 4.60 4.33
C MET A 79 12.88 4.04 5.35
N GLY A 80 14.18 4.29 5.17
CA GLY A 80 15.25 3.82 6.06
C GLY A 80 15.65 2.35 5.84
N GLU A 81 16.50 1.83 6.73
CA GLU A 81 17.19 0.54 6.53
C GLU A 81 16.32 -0.72 6.76
N SER A 82 15.24 -0.60 7.54
CA SER A 82 14.37 -1.76 7.86
C SER A 82 12.89 -1.36 7.88
N PRO A 83 12.29 -1.07 6.71
CA PRO A 83 10.87 -0.80 6.62
C PRO A 83 10.08 -2.06 7.01
N LYS A 84 9.02 -1.86 7.80
CA LYS A 84 8.15 -2.96 8.17
C LYS A 84 7.27 -3.37 7.00
N PHE A 85 6.71 -4.57 7.07
CA PHE A 85 5.96 -5.17 5.97
C PHE A 85 4.77 -4.33 5.49
N GLU A 86 3.94 -3.82 6.41
CA GLU A 86 2.79 -2.97 6.04
C GLU A 86 3.25 -1.64 5.40
N ASP A 87 4.38 -1.08 5.84
CA ASP A 87 4.94 0.13 5.23
C ASP A 87 5.44 -0.16 3.81
N ARG A 88 6.05 -1.34 3.59
CA ARG A 88 6.47 -1.83 2.27
C ARG A 88 5.28 -2.01 1.32
N GLN A 89 4.21 -2.66 1.80
CA GLN A 89 2.97 -2.83 1.03
C GLN A 89 2.36 -1.47 0.67
N LEU A 90 2.32 -0.54 1.63
CA LEU A 90 1.82 0.82 1.38
C LEU A 90 2.71 1.58 0.39
N ALA A 91 4.02 1.38 0.41
CA ALA A 91 4.93 1.97 -0.57
C ALA A 91 4.70 1.43 -1.98
N VAL A 92 4.49 0.12 -2.14
CA VAL A 92 4.10 -0.50 -3.42
C VAL A 92 2.79 0.10 -3.94
N ARG A 93 1.76 0.13 -3.09
CA ARG A 93 0.46 0.71 -3.43
C ARG A 93 0.58 2.16 -3.87
N ARG A 94 1.30 2.98 -3.10
CA ARG A 94 1.53 4.38 -3.45
C ARG A 94 2.24 4.48 -4.78
N ARG A 95 3.35 3.75 -4.96
CA ARG A 95 4.13 3.82 -6.20
C ARG A 95 3.34 3.42 -7.45
N LEU A 96 2.36 2.52 -7.32
CA LEU A 96 1.48 2.14 -8.42
C LEU A 96 0.42 3.21 -8.76
N VAL A 97 -0.20 3.81 -7.73
CA VAL A 97 -1.38 4.68 -7.88
C VAL A 97 -1.00 6.17 -7.95
N GLU A 98 0.16 6.53 -7.41
CA GLU A 98 0.59 7.92 -7.27
C GLU A 98 0.91 8.53 -8.64
N VAL A 99 0.06 9.48 -9.04
CA VAL A 99 0.28 10.33 -10.22
C VAL A 99 1.23 11.50 -9.90
N GLY A 100 1.51 11.73 -8.61
CA GLY A 100 2.18 12.91 -8.11
C GLY A 100 1.27 14.15 -8.15
N GLY A 101 1.70 15.25 -7.55
CA GLY A 101 0.94 16.48 -7.54
C GLY A 101 1.77 17.66 -7.04
N GLN A 102 1.32 18.87 -7.38
CA GLN A 102 1.93 20.12 -6.93
C GLN A 102 0.89 21.05 -6.29
N SER A 103 -0.16 20.47 -5.71
CA SER A 103 -1.22 21.20 -5.02
C SER A 103 -1.05 21.11 -3.50
N PRO A 104 -1.55 22.10 -2.74
CA PRO A 104 -1.59 22.01 -1.28
C PRO A 104 -2.30 20.75 -0.78
N ALA A 105 -3.37 20.32 -1.47
CA ALA A 105 -4.12 19.11 -1.13
C ALA A 105 -3.26 17.85 -1.24
N TYR A 106 -2.44 17.73 -2.28
CA TYR A 106 -1.52 16.60 -2.46
C TYR A 106 -0.52 16.50 -1.30
N PHE A 107 0.09 17.61 -0.87
CA PHE A 107 1.03 17.59 0.25
C PHE A 107 0.35 17.29 1.60
N VAL A 108 -0.90 17.71 1.78
CA VAL A 108 -1.71 17.34 2.95
C VAL A 108 -1.99 15.84 2.94
N GLU A 109 -2.43 15.27 1.81
CA GLU A 109 -2.67 13.83 1.68
C GLU A 109 -1.41 13.00 1.94
N LEU A 110 -0.26 13.45 1.42
CA LEU A 110 1.04 12.82 1.67
C LEU A 110 1.37 12.78 3.18
N ALA A 111 1.11 13.88 3.90
CA ALA A 111 1.33 13.96 5.34
C ALA A 111 0.34 13.08 6.13
N ILE A 112 -0.94 13.09 5.76
CA ILE A 112 -1.97 12.23 6.36
C ILE A 112 -1.59 10.76 6.22
N ALA A 113 -1.13 10.36 5.04
CA ALA A 113 -0.71 9.00 4.77
C ALA A 113 0.52 8.58 5.60
N GLN A 114 1.33 9.53 6.08
CA GLN A 114 2.45 9.29 7.01
C GLN A 114 2.05 9.34 8.50
N GLY A 115 0.76 9.50 8.81
CA GLY A 115 0.22 9.51 10.16
C GLY A 115 0.05 10.91 10.77
N TYR A 116 -0.02 11.95 9.94
CA TYR A 116 -0.31 13.33 10.35
C TYR A 116 -1.72 13.75 9.90
N PRO A 117 -2.78 13.34 10.61
CA PRO A 117 -4.16 13.51 10.16
C PRO A 117 -4.62 14.98 10.14
N ASN A 118 -3.96 15.85 10.91
CA ASN A 118 -4.32 17.26 11.05
C ASN A 118 -3.38 18.19 10.25
N ALA A 119 -2.68 17.64 9.26
CA ALA A 119 -1.73 18.41 8.46
C ALA A 119 -2.46 19.48 7.63
N LYS A 120 -1.86 20.65 7.51
CA LYS A 120 -2.34 21.76 6.69
C LYS A 120 -1.17 22.51 6.06
N VAL A 121 -1.39 23.03 4.86
CA VAL A 121 -0.40 23.87 4.17
C VAL A 121 -0.73 25.35 4.42
N ILE A 122 0.29 26.11 4.80
CA ILE A 122 0.24 27.56 5.00
C ILE A 122 1.11 28.19 3.92
N GLU A 123 0.48 28.85 2.95
CA GLU A 123 1.19 29.58 1.90
C GLU A 123 1.64 30.95 2.41
N HIS A 124 2.91 31.29 2.17
CA HIS A 124 3.41 32.63 2.42
C HIS A 124 3.26 33.47 1.17
N ARG A 125 3.14 34.78 1.37
CA ARG A 125 3.02 35.74 0.28
C ARG A 125 3.83 36.98 0.56
N ALA A 126 4.48 37.49 -0.48
CA ALA A 126 5.09 38.80 -0.41
C ALA A 126 4.00 39.87 -0.14
N PRO A 127 4.25 40.82 0.77
CA PRO A 127 3.33 41.93 1.01
C PRO A 127 3.19 42.76 -0.28
N ARG A 128 1.95 43.11 -0.62
CA ARG A 128 1.64 44.03 -1.74
C ARG A 128 0.87 45.22 -1.20
N PHE A 129 1.16 46.38 -1.77
CA PHE A 129 0.43 47.62 -1.46
C PHE A 129 -1.10 47.40 -1.58
N GLY A 130 -1.85 47.91 -0.61
CA GLY A 130 -3.31 47.71 -0.53
C GLY A 130 -3.78 46.36 0.03
N ARG A 131 -2.89 45.38 0.26
CA ARG A 131 -3.22 44.09 0.90
C ARG A 131 -2.42 43.77 2.16
N SER A 132 -1.36 44.54 2.45
CA SER A 132 -0.52 44.39 3.65
C SER A 132 -0.82 45.46 4.71
N ARG A 133 -0.80 45.09 5.99
CA ARG A 133 -0.90 46.00 7.13
C ARG A 133 0.46 46.13 7.82
N PHE A 134 0.86 47.37 8.14
CA PHE A 134 2.09 47.65 8.86
C PHE A 134 2.05 47.03 10.28
N GLY A 135 3.16 46.45 10.74
CA GLY A 135 3.27 45.81 12.06
C GLY A 135 2.76 44.37 12.16
N SER A 136 1.90 43.91 11.24
CA SER A 136 1.41 42.52 11.22
C SER A 136 1.89 41.72 10.01
N ALA A 137 2.07 42.38 8.85
CA ALA A 137 2.66 41.73 7.68
C ALA A 137 4.17 41.54 7.89
N ARG A 138 4.65 40.33 7.65
CA ARG A 138 6.08 40.05 7.58
C ARG A 138 6.60 40.56 6.23
N PHE A 139 7.44 41.57 6.27
CA PHE A 139 8.12 42.07 5.07
C PHE A 139 9.29 41.15 4.75
N GLY A 140 9.14 40.36 3.69
CA GLY A 140 10.19 39.51 3.12
C GLY A 140 10.54 39.95 1.71
N THR A 141 11.53 39.31 1.12
CA THR A 141 11.84 39.48 -0.31
C THR A 141 10.71 38.90 -1.18
N TRP A 142 10.74 39.18 -2.49
CA TRP A 142 9.79 38.60 -3.44
C TRP A 142 9.74 37.06 -3.40
N ALA A 143 10.84 36.42 -2.96
CA ALA A 143 10.93 34.97 -2.78
C ALA A 143 9.91 34.40 -1.78
N ALA A 144 9.35 35.23 -0.88
CA ALA A 144 8.30 34.80 0.05
C ALA A 144 7.06 34.22 -0.64
N GLN A 145 6.84 34.52 -1.92
CA GLN A 145 5.73 33.94 -2.70
C GLN A 145 5.93 32.45 -3.05
N PHE A 146 7.16 31.95 -2.96
CA PHE A 146 7.50 30.55 -3.21
C PHE A 146 7.66 29.76 -1.91
N MET A 147 7.54 30.42 -0.77
CA MET A 147 7.65 29.79 0.55
C MET A 147 6.29 29.27 0.99
N TRP A 148 6.27 28.05 1.51
CA TRP A 148 5.10 27.48 2.15
C TRP A 148 5.52 26.64 3.35
N THR A 149 4.64 26.53 4.33
CA THR A 149 4.87 25.75 5.53
C THR A 149 3.84 24.64 5.63
N LEU A 150 4.29 23.40 5.72
CA LEU A 150 3.45 22.28 6.13
C LEU A 150 3.41 22.25 7.66
N ASP A 151 2.27 22.63 8.23
CA ASP A 151 2.00 22.46 9.66
C ASP A 151 1.36 21.09 9.85
N THR A 152 2.13 20.13 10.37
CA THR A 152 1.70 18.72 10.46
C THR A 152 0.75 18.48 11.64
N GLY A 153 0.75 19.38 12.64
CA GLY A 153 0.17 19.13 13.95
C GLY A 153 0.81 17.95 14.69
N PRO A 154 0.23 17.50 15.82
CA PRO A 154 0.71 16.36 16.56
C PRO A 154 0.47 15.07 15.77
N ARG A 155 1.48 14.22 15.74
CA ARG A 155 1.36 12.90 15.12
C ARG A 155 0.43 12.03 15.95
N ARG A 156 -0.61 11.46 15.33
CA ARG A 156 -1.36 10.36 15.97
C ARG A 156 -0.56 9.08 15.78
N ARG A 157 -0.20 8.42 16.88
CA ARG A 157 0.27 7.02 16.83
C ARG A 157 -0.89 6.17 16.35
N ILE A 158 -0.95 5.91 15.05
CA ILE A 158 -1.84 4.87 14.53
C ILE A 158 -1.21 3.56 15.00
N GLY A 159 -1.78 2.97 16.05
CA GLY A 159 -1.39 1.64 16.49
C GLY A 159 -1.69 0.63 15.38
N ARG A 160 -0.75 -0.29 15.14
CA ARG A 160 -0.96 -1.37 14.17
C ARG A 160 -2.08 -2.30 14.64
N ARG A 161 -2.88 -2.79 13.69
CA ARG A 161 -3.99 -3.71 13.95
C ARG A 161 -3.55 -5.16 13.75
N PHE A 162 -4.09 -6.06 14.57
CA PHE A 162 -3.90 -7.50 14.39
C PHE A 162 -4.47 -7.95 13.03
N GLY A 163 -3.72 -8.77 12.29
CA GLY A 163 -4.09 -9.22 10.94
C GLY A 163 -3.48 -8.39 9.78
N ALA A 164 -3.05 -7.15 10.03
CA ALA A 164 -2.30 -6.33 9.06
C ALA A 164 -0.78 -6.42 9.28
N ALA A 165 -0.34 -6.66 10.52
CA ALA A 165 1.06 -6.88 10.85
C ALA A 165 1.47 -8.35 10.61
N TYR A 166 2.74 -8.57 10.22
CA TYR A 166 3.32 -9.91 10.12
C TYR A 166 3.79 -10.41 11.49
N PHE A 167 3.80 -11.74 11.70
CA PHE A 167 4.23 -12.33 12.96
C PHE A 167 5.72 -12.05 13.22
N GLY A 168 6.06 -11.53 14.40
CA GLY A 168 7.43 -11.13 14.76
C GLY A 168 7.74 -9.63 14.58
N GLU A 169 6.79 -8.83 14.08
CA GLU A 169 6.94 -7.37 14.06
C GLU A 169 6.61 -6.72 15.41
N THR A 170 7.31 -5.64 15.74
CA THR A 170 7.03 -4.83 16.93
C THR A 170 5.82 -3.92 16.71
N PHE A 171 4.86 -3.96 17.64
CA PHE A 171 3.74 -3.03 17.65
C PHE A 171 4.19 -1.67 18.19
N GLY A 172 4.07 -0.61 17.37
CA GLY A 172 4.34 0.78 17.79
C GLY A 172 5.75 1.29 17.50
N GLY A 173 6.09 1.44 16.21
CA GLY A 173 7.28 2.20 15.78
C GLY A 173 6.95 3.68 15.50
N SER A 174 7.97 4.54 15.47
CA SER A 174 7.87 5.94 15.00
C SER A 174 8.46 6.07 13.59
N PRO A 175 7.65 6.17 12.52
CA PRO A 175 8.15 6.44 11.17
C PRO A 175 8.42 7.95 10.97
N SER A 176 9.33 8.56 11.74
CA SER A 176 9.49 10.03 11.75
C SER A 176 10.36 10.60 10.61
N GLY A 177 11.26 9.81 10.01
CA GLY A 177 12.18 10.31 8.98
C GLY A 177 11.62 10.37 7.55
N ALA A 178 10.58 9.59 7.24
CA ALA A 178 10.11 9.43 5.86
C ALA A 178 9.41 10.67 5.30
N LEU A 179 8.72 11.46 6.14
CA LEU A 179 7.93 12.59 5.66
C LEU A 179 8.81 13.66 5.00
N GLU A 180 9.93 14.04 5.61
CA GLU A 180 10.79 15.11 5.09
C GLU A 180 11.37 14.73 3.73
N CYS A 181 11.89 13.50 3.62
CA CYS A 181 12.47 13.01 2.38
C CYS A 181 11.42 12.95 1.25
N LEU A 182 10.22 12.46 1.54
CA LEU A 182 9.13 12.40 0.56
C LEU A 182 8.64 13.79 0.13
N LEU A 183 8.51 14.71 1.09
CA LEU A 183 8.08 16.08 0.82
C LEU A 183 9.10 16.80 -0.07
N ARG A 184 10.39 16.73 0.29
CA ARG A 184 11.47 17.35 -0.48
C ARG A 184 11.61 16.78 -1.89
N ARG A 185 11.39 15.48 -2.05
CA ARG A 185 11.42 14.83 -3.37
C ARG A 185 10.26 15.26 -4.27
N SER A 186 9.09 15.53 -3.69
CA SER A 186 7.90 15.93 -4.44
C SER A 186 7.78 17.44 -4.64
N ALA A 187 8.44 18.25 -3.80
CA ALA A 187 8.42 19.69 -3.87
C ALA A 187 8.95 20.23 -5.22
N PRO A 188 8.35 21.30 -5.78
CA PRO A 188 8.88 21.95 -6.96
C PRO A 188 10.25 22.56 -6.69
N ALA A 189 11.16 22.51 -7.66
CA ALA A 189 12.53 23.03 -7.52
C ALA A 189 12.63 24.53 -7.16
N HIS A 190 11.58 25.32 -7.44
CA HIS A 190 11.54 26.75 -7.14
C HIS A 190 10.86 27.08 -5.81
N ALA A 191 10.20 26.11 -5.18
CA ALA A 191 9.49 26.30 -3.93
C ALA A 191 10.45 26.10 -2.74
N LEU A 192 10.15 26.76 -1.63
CA LEU A 192 10.86 26.63 -0.36
C LEU A 192 9.89 26.11 0.69
N GLU A 193 10.00 24.82 0.98
CA GLU A 193 9.16 24.12 1.94
C GLU A 193 9.74 24.16 3.36
N PHE A 194 8.89 24.50 4.32
CA PHE A 194 9.21 24.42 5.75
C PHE A 194 8.26 23.43 6.42
N ILE A 195 8.79 22.51 7.21
CA ILE A 195 7.96 21.57 7.97
C ILE A 195 7.92 22.05 9.41
N LYS A 196 6.71 22.33 9.89
CA LYS A 196 6.46 22.63 11.29
C LYS A 196 5.79 21.44 11.94
N TYR A 197 6.52 20.77 12.81
CA TYR A 197 5.96 19.73 13.67
C TYR A 197 5.12 20.35 14.79
N GLY A 198 4.02 19.71 15.15
CA GLY A 198 3.24 20.10 16.31
C GLY A 198 3.93 19.66 17.60
N ASP A 199 3.77 20.47 18.65
CA ASP A 199 4.13 20.12 20.02
C ASP A 199 3.29 18.94 20.55
#